data_AF-A0A847T947-F1
#
_entry.id   AF-A0A847T947-F1
#
_cell.length_a   1.000
_cell.length_b   1.000
_cell.length_c   1.000
_cell.angle_alpha   90.00
_cell.angle_beta   90.00
_cell.angle_gamma   90.00
#
_symmetry.space_group_name_H-M   'P 1'
#
loop_
_entity.id
_entity.type
_entity.pdbx_description
1 polymer ?
#
loop_
_entity_poly.entity_id
_entity_poly.type
_entity_poly.pdbx_seq_one_letter_code
_entity_poly.pdbx_strand_id
1 'polypeptide(L)'
;MNNTGMISLAIALANFIFSIKGFKDRAFFDKYAFRVERILLFKEYRRLVTSGFLHVNWQHLIFNMLSLLAFSWLLEADLGAGAFLLIYFGSLIGGDLLSLFIHRHAGDYSSVGASGAICGVIFACIALFPGMEVSFFGLLAIPGWLYGILYTGYAIYGITSRRDNIGHDAHLGGALVGMGLAAIIAPQAMLANLATCITIMVPCIFFMYIIISKPHVLLVDNFFHKQHGDIDDRYVFERANRQKELDAILEKIHQKGINSLSKAEREKLERYSQQIN
;
A
#
# COMPACT_ATOMS: atom_id res chain seq x y z
N MET A 1 36.50 3.39 -13.03
CA MET A 1 35.61 4.13 -12.12
C MET A 1 34.35 3.31 -12.01
N ASN A 2 34.04 2.75 -10.83
CA ASN A 2 32.84 1.93 -10.68
C ASN A 2 31.63 2.86 -10.83
N ASN A 3 30.75 2.56 -11.80
CA ASN A 3 29.52 3.31 -12.08
C ASN A 3 28.44 3.14 -10.99
N THR A 4 28.85 2.81 -9.76
CA THR A 4 27.99 2.53 -8.61
C THR A 4 27.10 3.74 -8.34
N GLY A 5 25.79 3.53 -8.28
CA GLY A 5 24.77 4.57 -8.05
C GLY A 5 24.22 5.19 -9.34
N MET A 6 24.84 4.97 -10.51
CA MET A 6 24.27 5.49 -11.77
C MET A 6 22.92 4.85 -12.10
N ILE A 7 22.74 3.57 -11.74
CA ILE A 7 21.51 2.84 -12.04
C ILE A 7 20.38 3.31 -11.12
N SER A 8 20.65 3.47 -9.82
CA SER A 8 19.64 3.98 -8.90
C SER A 8 19.23 5.42 -9.24
N LEU A 9 20.17 6.26 -9.68
CA LEU A 9 19.87 7.59 -10.22
C LEU A 9 19.02 7.54 -11.49
N ALA A 10 19.29 6.61 -12.41
CA ALA A 10 18.50 6.43 -13.62
C ALA A 10 17.06 5.99 -13.31
N ILE A 11 16.89 5.05 -12.38
CA ILE A 11 15.58 4.61 -11.88
C ILE A 11 14.86 5.78 -11.21
N ALA A 12 15.55 6.57 -10.39
CA ALA A 12 14.97 7.73 -9.72
C ALA A 12 14.50 8.79 -10.72
N LEU A 13 15.32 9.10 -11.73
CA LEU A 13 14.98 10.03 -12.80
C LEU A 13 13.75 9.54 -13.58
N ALA A 14 13.68 8.25 -13.93
CA ALA A 14 12.51 7.67 -14.59
C ALA A 14 11.24 7.83 -13.73
N ASN A 15 11.33 7.57 -12.43
CA ASN A 15 10.23 7.76 -11.49
C ASN A 15 9.75 9.21 -11.46
N PHE A 16 10.67 10.19 -11.41
CA PHE A 16 10.31 11.61 -11.52
C PHE A 16 9.61 11.93 -12.84
N ILE A 17 10.16 11.52 -13.97
CA ILE A 17 9.59 11.81 -15.30
C ILE A 17 8.17 11.27 -15.42
N PHE A 18 7.96 10.00 -15.09
CA PHE A 18 6.65 9.36 -15.23
C PHE A 18 5.64 9.85 -14.19
N SER A 19 6.06 10.11 -12.95
CA SER A 19 5.19 10.65 -11.92
C SER A 19 4.76 12.09 -12.22
N ILE A 20 5.67 12.96 -12.70
CA ILE A 20 5.33 14.33 -13.12
C ILE A 20 4.31 14.31 -14.25
N LYS A 21 4.44 13.38 -15.21
CA LYS A 21 3.45 13.20 -16.25
C LYS A 21 2.11 12.73 -15.69
N GLY A 22 2.13 11.75 -14.77
CA GLY A 22 0.93 11.26 -14.08
C GLY A 22 0.20 12.33 -13.25
N PHE A 23 0.93 13.26 -12.63
CA PHE A 23 0.32 14.39 -11.90
C PHE A 23 -0.43 15.36 -12.81
N LYS A 24 0.00 15.49 -14.08
CA LYS A 24 -0.58 16.42 -15.05
C LYS A 24 -1.67 15.79 -15.93
N ASP A 25 -1.64 14.48 -16.11
CA ASP A 25 -2.51 13.75 -17.03
C ASP A 25 -3.13 12.53 -16.33
N ARG A 26 -4.41 12.66 -15.96
CA ARG A 26 -5.17 11.61 -15.30
C ARG A 26 -5.36 10.37 -16.19
N ALA A 27 -5.52 10.55 -17.50
CA ALA A 27 -5.65 9.43 -18.43
C ALA A 27 -4.33 8.64 -18.52
N PHE A 28 -3.20 9.34 -18.51
CA PHE A 28 -1.89 8.70 -18.39
C PHE A 28 -1.74 7.94 -17.07
N PHE A 29 -2.10 8.57 -15.94
CA PHE A 29 -2.05 7.94 -14.63
C PHE A 29 -2.89 6.64 -14.60
N ASP A 30 -4.16 6.72 -15.00
CA ASP A 30 -5.07 5.58 -15.00
C ASP A 30 -4.68 4.47 -15.99
N LYS A 31 -3.96 4.81 -17.05
CA LYS A 31 -3.44 3.84 -18.03
C LYS A 31 -2.28 2.98 -17.49
N TYR A 32 -1.49 3.50 -16.56
CA TYR A 32 -0.28 2.83 -16.08
C TYR A 32 -0.34 2.40 -14.61
N ALA A 33 -1.32 2.90 -13.84
CA ALA A 33 -1.54 2.49 -12.45
C ALA A 33 -1.88 0.99 -12.33
N PHE A 34 -1.53 0.39 -11.20
CA PHE A 34 -1.99 -0.96 -10.87
C PHE A 34 -3.50 -0.92 -10.70
N ARG A 35 -4.20 -1.85 -11.36
CA ARG A 35 -5.67 -1.96 -11.33
C ARG A 35 -6.02 -3.45 -11.41
N VAL A 36 -6.61 -4.00 -10.35
CA VAL A 36 -6.91 -5.44 -10.26
C VAL A 36 -7.73 -5.91 -11.46
N GLU A 37 -8.83 -5.20 -11.75
CA GLU A 37 -9.72 -5.53 -12.87
C GLU A 37 -8.99 -5.54 -14.22
N ARG A 38 -8.16 -4.52 -14.50
CA ARG A 38 -7.42 -4.40 -15.77
C ARG A 38 -6.37 -5.50 -15.94
N ILE A 39 -5.75 -5.93 -14.85
CA ILE A 39 -4.76 -7.00 -14.88
C ILE A 39 -5.44 -8.36 -15.06
N LEU A 40 -6.47 -8.66 -14.28
CA LEU A 40 -7.10 -9.99 -14.28
C LEU A 40 -8.00 -10.24 -15.49
N LEU A 41 -8.86 -9.28 -15.84
CA LEU A 41 -9.85 -9.44 -16.90
C LEU A 41 -9.27 -9.05 -18.26
N PHE A 42 -8.60 -7.91 -18.34
CA PHE A 42 -8.10 -7.34 -19.60
C PHE A 42 -6.63 -7.68 -19.90
N LYS A 43 -5.98 -8.47 -19.04
CA LYS A 43 -4.62 -8.99 -19.24
C LYS A 43 -3.57 -7.89 -19.44
N GLU A 44 -3.78 -6.72 -18.84
CA GLU A 44 -2.86 -5.59 -18.92
C GLU A 44 -1.64 -5.77 -17.96
N TYR A 45 -0.91 -6.87 -18.09
CA TYR A 45 0.17 -7.28 -17.19
C TYR A 45 1.32 -6.27 -17.05
N ARG A 46 1.50 -5.38 -18.04
CA ARG A 46 2.46 -4.26 -17.95
C ARG A 46 2.29 -3.42 -16.67
N ARG A 47 1.05 -3.38 -16.14
CA ARG A 47 0.70 -2.64 -14.92
C ARG A 47 1.40 -3.15 -13.67
N LEU A 48 1.95 -4.37 -13.67
CA LEU A 48 2.78 -4.91 -12.59
C LEU A 48 4.17 -4.25 -12.50
N VAL A 49 4.57 -3.51 -13.54
CA VAL A 49 5.84 -2.81 -13.59
C VAL A 49 5.61 -1.30 -13.72
N THR A 50 4.67 -0.88 -14.57
CA THR A 50 4.45 0.54 -14.83
C THR A 50 3.86 1.29 -13.63
N SER A 51 3.11 0.60 -12.76
CA SER A 51 2.61 1.11 -11.47
C SER A 51 3.74 1.63 -10.58
N GLY A 52 4.89 0.96 -10.62
CA GLY A 52 6.08 1.29 -9.84
C GLY A 52 6.69 2.65 -10.17
N PHE A 53 6.39 3.20 -11.35
CA PHE A 53 6.92 4.50 -11.81
C PHE A 53 5.94 5.67 -11.63
N LEU A 54 4.78 5.42 -11.04
CA LEU A 54 3.76 6.42 -10.73
C LEU A 54 3.68 6.65 -9.23
N HIS A 55 3.34 7.86 -8.81
CA HIS A 55 3.09 8.19 -7.41
C HIS A 55 1.83 9.06 -7.31
N VAL A 56 1.18 9.06 -6.14
CA VAL A 56 -0.06 9.82 -5.91
C VAL A 56 0.18 11.31 -5.61
N ASN A 57 1.33 11.67 -5.06
CA ASN A 57 1.72 13.05 -4.76
C ASN A 57 3.24 13.20 -4.61
N TRP A 58 3.71 14.44 -4.48
CA TRP A 58 5.13 14.78 -4.32
C TRP A 58 5.76 14.17 -3.08
N GLN A 59 5.06 14.17 -1.94
CA GLN A 59 5.58 13.61 -0.70
C GLN A 59 5.87 12.11 -0.85
N HIS A 60 4.94 11.37 -1.45
CA HIS A 60 5.10 9.94 -1.73
C HIS A 60 6.29 9.68 -2.66
N LEU A 61 6.42 10.46 -3.75
CA LEU A 61 7.54 10.35 -4.68
C LEU A 61 8.88 10.65 -4.00
N ILE A 62 8.99 11.77 -3.29
CA ILE A 62 10.23 12.20 -2.65
C ILE A 62 10.69 11.16 -1.63
N PHE A 63 9.81 10.66 -0.77
CA PHE A 63 10.19 9.65 0.21
C PHE A 63 10.63 8.33 -0.44
N ASN A 64 9.97 7.89 -1.51
CA ASN A 64 10.43 6.72 -2.26
C ASN A 64 11.83 6.94 -2.84
N MET A 65 12.09 8.10 -3.43
CA MET A 65 13.39 8.36 -4.05
C MET A 65 14.51 8.51 -3.02
N LEU A 66 14.24 9.14 -1.87
CA LEU A 66 15.20 9.21 -0.76
C LEU A 66 15.54 7.82 -0.23
N SER A 67 14.52 6.97 0.00
CA SER A 67 14.72 5.59 0.43
C SER A 67 15.47 4.77 -0.62
N LEU A 68 15.12 4.90 -1.91
CA LEU A 68 15.83 4.21 -2.98
C LEU A 68 17.32 4.56 -2.96
N LEU A 69 17.66 5.85 -2.97
CA LEU A 69 19.06 6.29 -3.04
C LEU A 69 19.85 5.93 -1.78
N ALA A 70 19.22 5.95 -0.60
CA ALA A 70 19.87 5.60 0.66
C ALA A 70 20.31 4.13 0.73
N PHE A 71 19.53 3.21 0.16
CA PHE A 71 19.80 1.76 0.28
C PHE A 71 20.40 1.14 -0.97
N SER A 72 20.08 1.66 -2.15
CA SER A 72 20.54 1.10 -3.44
C SER A 72 22.06 1.15 -3.61
N TRP A 73 22.73 2.19 -3.10
CA TRP A 73 24.18 2.28 -3.20
C TRP A 73 24.85 1.07 -2.56
N LEU A 74 24.51 0.76 -1.31
CA LEU A 74 25.12 -0.35 -0.57
C LEU A 74 25.00 -1.67 -1.36
N LEU A 75 23.80 -1.93 -1.89
CA LEU A 75 23.53 -3.15 -2.63
C LEU A 75 24.23 -3.19 -4.00
N GLU A 76 24.27 -2.07 -4.72
CA GLU A 76 24.95 -1.96 -6.02
C GLU A 76 26.47 -2.02 -5.88
N ALA A 77 27.03 -1.52 -4.77
CA ALA A 77 28.45 -1.60 -4.47
C ALA A 77 28.90 -3.03 -4.16
N ASP A 78 28.06 -3.78 -3.44
CA ASP A 78 28.38 -5.14 -2.99
C ASP A 78 28.09 -6.21 -4.05
N LEU A 79 26.89 -6.18 -4.64
CA LEU A 79 26.44 -7.22 -5.59
C LEU A 79 26.58 -6.81 -7.05
N GLY A 80 26.82 -5.52 -7.32
CA GLY A 80 26.86 -4.98 -8.67
C GLY A 80 25.50 -4.65 -9.27
N ALA A 81 25.56 -3.95 -10.39
CA ALA A 81 24.44 -3.45 -11.18
C ALA A 81 23.35 -4.48 -11.51
N GLY A 82 23.75 -5.64 -12.03
CA GLY A 82 22.80 -6.66 -12.52
C GLY A 82 21.98 -7.28 -11.39
N ALA A 83 22.64 -7.61 -10.27
CA ALA A 83 21.98 -8.15 -9.09
C ALA A 83 21.04 -7.12 -8.45
N PHE A 84 21.48 -5.85 -8.35
CA PHE A 84 20.62 -4.76 -7.88
C PHE A 84 19.35 -4.62 -8.74
N LEU A 85 19.48 -4.61 -10.08
CA LEU A 85 18.34 -4.54 -10.99
C LEU A 85 17.39 -5.73 -10.83
N LEU A 86 17.94 -6.95 -10.69
CA LEU A 86 17.15 -8.15 -10.48
C LEU A 86 16.37 -8.08 -9.16
N ILE A 87 17.01 -7.63 -8.07
CA ILE A 87 16.34 -7.45 -6.78
C ILE A 87 15.26 -6.36 -6.88
N TYR A 88 15.57 -5.20 -7.46
CA TYR A 88 14.61 -4.10 -7.59
C TYR A 88 13.36 -4.50 -8.39
N PHE A 89 13.54 -4.99 -9.62
CA PHE A 89 12.41 -5.34 -10.48
C PHE A 89 11.73 -6.65 -10.06
N GLY A 90 12.49 -7.61 -9.53
CA GLY A 90 11.93 -8.82 -8.94
C GLY A 90 11.01 -8.50 -7.78
N SER A 91 11.44 -7.63 -6.86
CA SER A 91 10.62 -7.17 -5.74
C SER A 91 9.45 -6.29 -6.16
N LEU A 92 9.60 -5.47 -7.20
CA LEU A 92 8.47 -4.72 -7.76
C LEU A 92 7.34 -5.67 -8.21
N ILE A 93 7.70 -6.64 -9.05
CA ILE A 93 6.74 -7.63 -9.59
C ILE A 93 6.22 -8.51 -8.46
N GLY A 94 7.08 -8.96 -7.55
CA GLY A 94 6.73 -9.80 -6.41
C GLY A 94 5.73 -9.14 -5.46
N GLY A 95 5.95 -7.85 -5.16
CA GLY A 95 5.03 -7.03 -4.39
C GLY A 95 3.67 -6.91 -5.08
N ASP A 96 3.67 -6.48 -6.35
CA ASP A 96 2.43 -6.31 -7.12
C ASP A 96 1.68 -7.63 -7.31
N LEU A 97 2.36 -8.77 -7.43
CA LEU A 97 1.74 -10.09 -7.49
C LEU A 97 1.09 -10.48 -6.16
N LEU A 98 1.72 -10.17 -5.02
CA LEU A 98 1.11 -10.41 -3.71
C LEU A 98 -0.12 -9.51 -3.54
N SER A 99 -0.04 -8.24 -3.93
CA SER A 99 -1.19 -7.34 -3.93
C SER A 99 -2.31 -7.84 -4.82
N LEU A 100 -1.98 -8.30 -6.02
CA LEU A 100 -2.96 -8.89 -6.94
C LEU A 100 -3.62 -10.11 -6.33
N PHE A 101 -2.87 -10.97 -5.66
CA PHE A 101 -3.40 -12.16 -5.00
C PHE A 101 -4.35 -11.79 -3.86
N ILE A 102 -3.95 -10.89 -2.96
CA ILE A 102 -4.76 -10.48 -1.80
C ILE A 102 -6.02 -9.75 -2.24
N HIS A 103 -5.91 -8.84 -3.21
CA HIS A 103 -7.00 -7.98 -3.66
C HIS A 103 -7.75 -8.49 -4.90
N ARG A 104 -7.54 -9.75 -5.33
CA ARG A 104 -8.16 -10.34 -6.55
C ARG A 104 -9.68 -10.25 -6.64
N HIS A 105 -10.36 -10.06 -5.50
CA HIS A 105 -11.82 -9.91 -5.42
C HIS A 105 -12.29 -8.45 -5.24
N ALA A 106 -11.36 -7.50 -5.13
CA ALA A 106 -11.62 -6.07 -5.04
C ALA A 106 -11.30 -5.41 -6.39
N GLY A 107 -12.28 -5.38 -7.29
CA GLY A 107 -12.08 -4.92 -8.68
C GLY A 107 -11.64 -3.46 -8.80
N ASP A 108 -12.07 -2.62 -7.87
CA ASP A 108 -11.76 -1.20 -7.76
C ASP A 108 -10.39 -0.90 -7.12
N TYR A 109 -9.74 -1.91 -6.53
CA TYR A 109 -8.43 -1.74 -5.90
C TYR A 109 -7.38 -1.24 -6.90
N SER A 110 -6.64 -0.23 -6.46
CA SER A 110 -5.57 0.40 -7.23
C SER A 110 -4.42 0.80 -6.32
N SER A 111 -3.21 0.68 -6.85
CA SER A 111 -1.98 1.10 -6.17
C SER A 111 -1.00 1.68 -7.19
N VAL A 112 -0.08 2.50 -6.70
CA VAL A 112 1.05 3.03 -7.46
C VAL A 112 2.22 3.25 -6.51
N GLY A 113 3.44 3.23 -7.02
CA GLY A 113 4.63 3.60 -6.27
C GLY A 113 5.72 2.54 -6.33
N ALA A 114 6.97 3.00 -6.25
CA ALA A 114 8.14 2.14 -6.26
C ALA A 114 8.34 1.37 -4.94
N SER A 115 7.47 1.56 -3.95
CA SER A 115 7.73 1.16 -2.58
C SER A 115 7.87 -0.35 -2.39
N GLY A 116 7.16 -1.19 -3.16
CA GLY A 116 7.38 -2.65 -3.11
C GLY A 116 8.80 -3.04 -3.53
N ALA A 117 9.31 -2.42 -4.61
CA ALA A 117 10.68 -2.59 -5.07
C ALA A 117 11.70 -2.13 -4.01
N ILE A 118 11.47 -0.95 -3.44
CA ILE A 118 12.34 -0.34 -2.43
C ILE A 118 12.36 -1.17 -1.14
N CYS A 119 11.21 -1.67 -0.68
CA CYS A 119 11.14 -2.60 0.45
C CYS A 119 11.96 -3.86 0.18
N GLY A 120 11.92 -4.38 -1.05
CA GLY A 120 12.78 -5.48 -1.47
C GLY A 120 14.27 -5.17 -1.38
N VAL A 121 14.70 -4.01 -1.86
CA VAL A 121 16.09 -3.53 -1.74
C VAL A 121 16.50 -3.38 -0.27
N ILE A 122 15.65 -2.76 0.56
CA ILE A 122 15.91 -2.58 2.00
C ILE A 122 16.07 -3.93 2.70
N PHE A 123 15.15 -4.87 2.45
CA PHE A 123 15.20 -6.18 3.10
C PHE A 123 16.32 -7.08 2.57
N ALA A 124 16.71 -6.94 1.30
CA ALA A 124 17.93 -7.55 0.80
C ALA A 124 19.17 -7.01 1.53
N CYS A 125 19.27 -5.68 1.70
CA CYS A 125 20.36 -5.09 2.49
C CYS A 125 20.36 -5.57 3.94
N ILE A 126 19.20 -5.66 4.61
CA ILE A 126 19.10 -6.16 5.99
C ILE A 126 19.53 -7.63 6.09
N ALA A 127 19.19 -8.45 5.10
CA ALA A 127 19.56 -9.86 5.09
C ALA A 127 21.07 -10.07 4.90
N LEU A 128 21.71 -9.22 4.09
CA LEU A 128 23.15 -9.27 3.83
C LEU A 128 23.99 -8.54 4.90
N PHE A 129 23.44 -7.49 5.49
CA PHE A 129 24.10 -6.59 6.43
C PHE A 129 23.18 -6.29 7.62
N PRO A 130 22.86 -7.26 8.49
CA PRO A 130 21.89 -7.07 9.57
C PRO A 130 22.27 -5.99 10.58
N GLY A 131 23.57 -5.71 10.72
CA GLY A 131 24.12 -4.66 11.57
C GLY A 131 24.12 -3.25 10.94
N MET A 132 23.71 -3.10 9.67
CA MET A 132 23.62 -1.78 9.05
C MET A 132 22.67 -0.87 9.81
N GLU A 133 22.94 0.43 9.86
CA GLU A 133 22.03 1.39 10.47
C GLU A 133 20.95 1.83 9.48
N VAL A 134 19.70 1.70 9.89
CA VAL A 134 18.55 2.29 9.20
C VAL A 134 18.22 3.61 9.88
N SER A 135 18.53 4.71 9.20
CA SER A 135 18.31 6.07 9.70
C SER A 135 17.02 6.68 9.15
N PHE A 136 16.22 7.25 10.04
CA PHE A 136 15.04 8.04 9.71
C PHE A 136 15.42 9.53 9.66
N PHE A 137 15.80 10.00 8.46
CA PHE A 137 16.18 11.39 8.21
C PHE A 137 17.27 11.95 9.15
N GLY A 138 18.19 11.09 9.63
CA GLY A 138 19.26 11.51 10.54
C GLY A 138 18.84 11.73 11.99
N LEU A 139 17.57 11.50 12.35
CA LEU A 139 17.05 11.73 13.70
C LEU A 139 17.17 10.51 14.60
N LEU A 140 16.95 9.32 14.05
CA LEU A 140 17.00 8.06 14.76
C LEU A 140 17.60 7.01 13.83
N ALA A 141 18.64 6.33 14.29
CA ALA A 141 19.23 5.18 13.63
C ALA A 141 18.97 3.94 14.47
N ILE A 142 18.44 2.89 13.85
CA ILE A 142 18.28 1.58 14.49
C ILE A 142 18.97 0.50 13.65
N PRO A 143 19.45 -0.58 14.27
CA PRO A 143 20.02 -1.70 13.52
C PRO A 143 19.02 -2.29 12.51
N GLY A 144 19.51 -2.68 11.34
CA GLY A 144 18.70 -3.19 10.23
C GLY A 144 17.88 -4.43 10.62
N TRP A 145 18.46 -5.35 11.41
CA TRP A 145 17.72 -6.51 11.92
C TRP A 145 16.48 -6.10 12.74
N LEU A 146 16.60 -5.05 13.57
CA LEU A 146 15.50 -4.57 14.41
C LEU A 146 14.44 -3.88 13.55
N TYR A 147 14.88 -3.04 12.62
CA TYR A 147 13.99 -2.43 11.63
C TYR A 147 13.19 -3.51 10.87
N GLY A 148 13.87 -4.54 10.37
CA GLY A 148 13.24 -5.62 9.61
C GLY A 148 12.14 -6.35 10.40
N ILE A 149 12.38 -6.65 11.67
CA ILE A 149 11.38 -7.28 12.55
C ILE A 149 10.19 -6.35 12.79
N LEU A 150 10.45 -5.10 13.20
CA LEU A 150 9.40 -4.13 13.50
C LEU A 150 8.54 -3.83 12.28
N TYR A 151 9.18 -3.62 11.13
CA TYR A 151 8.50 -3.32 9.87
C TYR A 151 7.69 -4.53 9.38
N THR A 152 8.20 -5.75 9.52
CA THR A 152 7.44 -6.97 9.19
C THR A 152 6.17 -7.07 10.02
N GLY A 153 6.26 -6.85 11.34
CA GLY A 153 5.09 -6.83 12.21
C GLY A 153 4.09 -5.73 11.85
N TYR A 154 4.59 -4.53 11.54
CA TYR A 154 3.79 -3.41 11.08
C TYR A 154 3.07 -3.71 9.75
N ALA A 155 3.76 -4.26 8.75
CA ALA A 155 3.16 -4.60 7.46
C ALA A 155 2.08 -5.69 7.60
N ILE A 156 2.34 -6.75 8.38
CA ILE A 156 1.35 -7.80 8.67
C ILE A 156 0.10 -7.20 9.35
N TYR A 157 0.30 -6.33 10.34
CA TYR A 157 -0.79 -5.61 10.98
C TYR A 157 -1.56 -4.70 10.00
N GLY A 158 -0.84 -3.98 9.13
CA GLY A 158 -1.42 -3.11 8.11
C GLY A 158 -2.33 -3.84 7.14
N ILE A 159 -1.88 -5.00 6.62
CA ILE A 159 -2.66 -5.85 5.70
C ILE A 159 -3.97 -6.32 6.36
N THR A 160 -3.93 -6.65 7.64
CA THR A 160 -5.12 -7.15 8.37
C THR A 160 -6.06 -6.05 8.84
N SER A 161 -5.55 -4.85 9.12
CA SER A 161 -6.36 -3.74 9.67
C SER A 161 -7.04 -2.89 8.61
N ARG A 162 -6.48 -2.78 7.40
CA ARG A 162 -7.02 -1.98 6.27
C ARG A 162 -7.40 -0.53 6.63
N ARG A 163 -6.69 0.08 7.57
CA ARG A 163 -6.99 1.42 8.12
C ARG A 163 -6.33 2.57 7.38
N ASP A 164 -5.39 2.28 6.49
CA ASP A 164 -4.63 3.29 5.76
C ASP A 164 -4.59 2.97 4.26
N ASN A 165 -4.15 3.95 3.48
CA ASN A 165 -3.97 3.82 2.03
C ASN A 165 -2.53 3.39 1.68
N ILE A 166 -1.93 2.52 2.50
CA ILE A 166 -0.57 2.02 2.32
C ILE A 166 -0.63 0.58 1.80
N GLY A 167 0.12 0.30 0.72
CA GLY A 167 0.24 -1.03 0.13
C GLY A 167 1.15 -1.97 0.95
N HIS A 168 0.77 -2.27 2.19
CA HIS A 168 1.54 -3.14 3.10
C HIS A 168 1.78 -4.54 2.54
N ASP A 169 0.83 -5.04 1.75
CA ASP A 169 0.90 -6.26 0.95
C ASP A 169 1.99 -6.18 -0.14
N ALA A 170 2.04 -5.09 -0.90
CA ALA A 170 3.10 -4.88 -1.88
C ALA A 170 4.48 -4.80 -1.19
N HIS A 171 4.55 -4.15 -0.03
CA HIS A 171 5.78 -4.04 0.76
C HIS A 171 6.26 -5.39 1.27
N LEU A 172 5.36 -6.20 1.85
CA LEU A 172 5.68 -7.52 2.36
C LEU A 172 6.10 -8.48 1.24
N GLY A 173 5.40 -8.44 0.10
CA GLY A 173 5.74 -9.25 -1.08
C GLY A 173 7.08 -8.86 -1.68
N GLY A 174 7.35 -7.56 -1.78
CA GLY A 174 8.63 -7.04 -2.22
C GLY A 174 9.78 -7.43 -1.30
N ALA A 175 9.58 -7.33 0.01
CA ALA A 175 10.55 -7.74 1.04
C ALA A 175 10.89 -9.24 0.94
N LEU A 176 9.88 -10.10 0.85
CA LEU A 176 10.06 -11.55 0.68
C LEU A 176 10.84 -11.91 -0.57
N VAL A 177 10.48 -11.31 -1.72
CA VAL A 177 11.19 -11.57 -2.97
C VAL A 177 12.60 -10.99 -2.95
N GLY A 178 12.81 -9.84 -2.32
CA GLY A 178 14.13 -9.23 -2.18
C GLY A 178 15.09 -10.10 -1.37
N MET A 179 14.64 -10.59 -0.20
CA MET A 179 15.41 -11.54 0.61
C MET A 179 15.63 -12.87 -0.12
N GLY A 180 14.62 -13.38 -0.83
CA GLY A 180 14.74 -14.61 -1.61
C GLY A 180 15.77 -14.50 -2.74
N LEU A 181 15.78 -13.39 -3.46
CA LEU A 181 16.79 -13.13 -4.50
C LEU A 181 18.18 -12.91 -3.89
N ALA A 182 18.29 -12.22 -2.77
CA ALA A 182 19.55 -12.10 -2.03
C ALA A 182 20.08 -13.48 -1.57
N ALA A 183 19.19 -14.39 -1.14
CA ALA A 183 19.52 -15.78 -0.81
C ALA A 183 20.12 -16.54 -2.00
N ILE A 184 19.60 -16.32 -3.20
CA ILE A 184 20.08 -16.97 -4.42
C ILE A 184 21.41 -16.37 -4.88
N ILE A 185 21.55 -15.04 -4.82
CA ILE A 185 22.72 -14.32 -5.33
C ILE A 185 23.92 -14.43 -4.38
N ALA A 186 23.70 -14.32 -3.07
CA ALA A 186 24.75 -14.28 -2.05
C ALA A 186 24.47 -15.29 -0.91
N PRO A 187 24.43 -16.60 -1.21
CA PRO A 187 24.02 -17.62 -0.25
C PRO A 187 24.95 -17.69 0.98
N GLN A 188 26.25 -17.41 0.82
CA GLN A 188 27.21 -17.44 1.93
C GLN A 188 26.94 -16.33 2.95
N ALA A 189 26.63 -15.11 2.49
CA ALA A 189 26.27 -14.00 3.36
C ALA A 189 24.97 -14.30 4.12
N MET A 190 24.01 -14.92 3.44
CA MET A 190 22.73 -15.31 4.02
C MET A 190 22.85 -16.40 5.09
N LEU A 191 23.76 -17.36 4.90
CA LEU A 191 24.10 -18.35 5.93
C LEU A 191 24.78 -17.72 7.14
N ALA A 192 25.64 -16.72 6.94
CA ALA A 192 26.27 -15.98 8.03
C ALA A 192 25.24 -15.20 8.87
N ASN A 193 24.18 -14.70 8.23
CA ASN A 193 23.12 -13.89 8.86
C ASN A 193 21.81 -14.67 9.08
N LEU A 194 21.90 -16.00 9.21
CA LEU A 194 20.73 -16.88 9.19
C LEU A 194 19.72 -16.54 10.28
N ALA A 195 20.18 -16.16 11.48
CA ALA A 195 19.31 -15.79 12.58
C ALA A 195 18.36 -14.65 12.20
N THR A 196 18.89 -13.54 11.69
CA THR A 196 18.08 -12.39 11.22
C THR A 196 17.14 -12.82 10.09
N CYS A 197 17.65 -13.59 9.12
CA CYS A 197 16.85 -14.04 7.99
C CYS A 197 15.66 -14.89 8.43
N ILE A 198 15.88 -15.87 9.32
CA ILE A 198 14.82 -16.72 9.87
C ILE A 198 13.81 -15.89 10.69
N THR A 199 14.30 -15.01 11.57
CA THR A 199 13.41 -14.20 12.42
C THR A 199 12.48 -13.31 11.61
N ILE A 200 12.91 -12.82 10.45
CA ILE A 200 12.08 -12.02 9.54
C ILE A 200 11.20 -12.92 8.65
N MET A 201 11.77 -13.94 8.01
CA MET A 201 11.07 -14.74 7.00
C MET A 201 10.01 -15.67 7.59
N VAL A 202 10.23 -16.25 8.78
CA VAL A 202 9.29 -17.21 9.37
C VAL A 202 7.91 -16.57 9.64
N PRO A 203 7.80 -15.40 10.29
CA PRO A 203 6.51 -14.71 10.42
C PRO A 203 5.85 -14.40 9.08
N CYS A 204 6.62 -13.96 8.09
CA CYS A 204 6.08 -13.68 6.75
C CYS A 204 5.52 -14.95 6.09
N ILE A 205 6.27 -16.05 6.10
CA ILE A 205 5.84 -17.33 5.51
C ILE A 205 4.64 -17.89 6.25
N PHE A 206 4.63 -17.82 7.57
CA PHE A 206 3.50 -18.24 8.40
C PHE A 206 2.24 -17.42 8.09
N PHE A 207 2.38 -16.10 7.97
CA PHE A 207 1.29 -15.21 7.58
C PHE A 207 0.78 -15.52 6.16
N MET A 208 1.69 -15.75 5.20
CA MET A 208 1.33 -16.15 3.85
C MET A 208 0.55 -17.48 3.83
N TYR A 209 1.00 -18.46 4.63
CA TYR A 209 0.29 -19.73 4.79
C TYR A 209 -1.13 -19.52 5.34
N ILE A 210 -1.31 -18.62 6.32
CA ILE A 210 -2.63 -18.27 6.84
C ILE A 210 -3.50 -17.64 5.76
N ILE A 211 -3.01 -16.64 5.01
CA ILE A 211 -3.81 -15.97 3.96
C ILE A 211 -4.25 -16.98 2.89
N ILE A 212 -3.36 -17.87 2.47
CA ILE A 212 -3.64 -18.87 1.43
C ILE A 212 -4.65 -19.91 1.95
N SER A 213 -4.45 -20.41 3.17
CA SER A 213 -5.27 -21.50 3.73
C SER A 213 -6.61 -21.01 4.29
N LYS A 214 -6.65 -19.77 4.79
CA LYS A 214 -7.78 -19.17 5.49
C LYS A 214 -7.95 -17.71 5.04
N PRO A 215 -8.32 -17.46 3.78
CA PRO A 215 -8.45 -16.09 3.26
C PRO A 215 -9.52 -15.26 3.98
N HIS A 216 -10.50 -15.92 4.62
CA HIS A 216 -11.51 -15.27 5.46
C HIS A 216 -10.91 -14.55 6.67
N VAL A 217 -9.68 -14.87 7.11
CA VAL A 217 -9.00 -14.15 8.19
C VAL A 217 -8.79 -12.67 7.83
N LEU A 218 -8.65 -12.35 6.54
CA LEU A 218 -8.60 -10.97 6.06
C LEU A 218 -9.96 -10.26 6.07
N LEU A 219 -11.04 -10.98 6.35
CA LEU A 219 -12.42 -10.49 6.36
C LEU A 219 -13.03 -10.43 7.78
N VAL A 220 -12.37 -11.01 8.78
CA VAL A 220 -12.85 -11.02 10.16
C VAL A 220 -12.37 -9.74 10.84
N ASP A 221 -13.31 -8.96 11.37
CA ASP A 221 -13.01 -7.89 12.31
C ASP A 221 -12.31 -8.50 13.54
N ASN A 222 -11.01 -8.23 13.67
CA ASN A 222 -10.15 -8.83 14.69
C ASN A 222 -10.67 -8.61 16.13
N PHE A 223 -10.19 -9.39 17.11
CA PHE A 223 -10.53 -9.24 18.54
C PHE A 223 -10.19 -7.84 19.12
N PHE A 224 -9.28 -7.10 18.47
CA PHE A 224 -8.93 -5.69 18.76
C PHE A 224 -9.85 -4.68 18.05
N HIS A 225 -10.73 -5.15 17.17
CA HIS A 225 -11.72 -4.38 16.43
C HIS A 225 -13.11 -4.64 17.01
N LYS A 226 -13.47 -3.83 18.01
CA LYS A 226 -14.85 -3.34 18.01
C LYS A 226 -14.94 -2.36 16.85
N GLN A 227 -15.83 -2.61 15.89
CA GLN A 227 -16.46 -1.52 15.13
C GLN A 227 -16.94 -0.49 16.15
N HIS A 228 -16.13 0.53 16.43
CA HIS A 228 -16.70 1.81 16.77
C HIS A 228 -17.18 2.31 15.44
N GLY A 229 -18.50 2.25 15.23
CA GLY A 229 -19.14 2.76 14.03
C GLY A 229 -18.49 4.10 13.71
N ASP A 230 -17.90 4.17 12.51
CA ASP A 230 -17.12 5.32 12.11
C ASP A 230 -18.03 6.56 12.21
N ILE A 231 -17.45 7.73 12.47
CA ILE A 231 -18.25 8.97 12.52
C ILE A 231 -19.00 9.16 11.20
N ASP A 232 -18.40 8.67 10.10
CA ASP A 232 -19.00 8.61 8.77
C ASP A 232 -20.20 7.64 8.68
N ASP A 233 -20.14 6.45 9.29
CA ASP A 233 -21.28 5.52 9.29
C ASP A 233 -22.48 6.12 10.02
N ARG A 234 -22.22 6.80 11.15
CA ARG A 234 -23.26 7.48 11.91
C ARG A 234 -23.83 8.67 11.12
N TYR A 235 -22.98 9.44 10.45
CA TYR A 235 -23.40 10.55 9.60
C TYR A 235 -24.23 10.08 8.40
N VAL A 236 -23.80 9.01 7.72
CA VAL A 236 -24.51 8.40 6.58
C VAL A 236 -25.84 7.82 7.03
N PHE A 237 -25.89 7.11 8.17
CA PHE A 237 -27.12 6.57 8.74
C PHE A 237 -28.10 7.67 9.17
N GLU A 238 -27.60 8.72 9.85
CA GLU A 238 -28.41 9.88 10.24
C GLU A 238 -28.94 10.64 9.02
N ARG A 239 -28.12 10.81 7.97
CA ARG A 239 -28.54 11.43 6.70
C ARG A 239 -29.60 10.60 5.98
N ALA A 240 -29.45 9.28 5.93
CA ALA A 240 -30.43 8.39 5.31
C ALA A 240 -31.78 8.40 6.05
N ASN A 241 -31.76 8.38 7.39
CA ASN A 241 -32.97 8.49 8.18
C ASN A 241 -33.63 9.87 8.03
N ARG A 242 -32.83 10.95 8.01
CA ARG A 242 -33.30 12.31 7.76
C ARG A 242 -34.01 12.42 6.41
N GLN A 243 -33.40 11.86 5.37
CA GLN A 243 -33.98 11.84 4.03
C GLN A 243 -35.31 11.08 4.01
N LYS A 244 -35.38 9.89 4.62
CA LYS A 244 -36.63 9.11 4.72
C LYS A 244 -37.74 9.87 5.45
N GLU A 245 -37.40 10.55 6.56
CA GLU A 245 -38.38 11.38 7.28
C GLU A 245 -38.87 12.55 6.43
N LEU A 246 -37.98 13.22 5.71
CA LEU A 246 -38.33 14.32 4.82
C LEU A 246 -39.22 13.84 3.67
N ASP A 247 -38.85 12.74 3.03
CA ASP A 247 -39.62 12.14 1.93
C ASP A 247 -41.03 11.76 2.39
N ALA A 248 -41.18 11.20 3.60
CA ALA A 248 -42.49 10.89 4.17
C ALA A 248 -43.35 12.15 4.41
N ILE A 249 -42.74 13.25 4.84
CA ILE A 249 -43.43 14.54 5.03
C ILE A 249 -43.85 15.12 3.67
N LEU A 250 -42.96 15.09 2.67
CA LEU A 250 -43.23 15.59 1.32
C LEU A 250 -44.33 14.77 0.63
N GLU A 251 -44.32 13.45 0.79
CA GLU A 251 -45.36 12.56 0.27
C GLU A 251 -46.73 12.86 0.91
N LYS A 252 -46.75 13.11 2.22
CA LYS A 252 -47.97 13.50 2.92
C LYS A 252 -48.50 14.87 2.45
N ILE A 253 -47.63 15.84 2.20
CA ILE A 253 -47.99 17.12 1.58
C ILE A 253 -48.56 16.89 0.17
N HIS A 254 -47.94 16.02 -0.62
CA HIS A 254 -48.38 15.72 -1.97
C HIS A 254 -49.80 15.13 -2.00
N GLN A 255 -50.09 14.18 -1.11
CA GLN A 255 -51.39 13.50 -1.06
C GLN A 255 -52.51 14.31 -0.38
N LYS A 256 -52.19 15.07 0.67
CA LYS A 256 -53.20 15.67 1.57
C LYS A 256 -53.05 17.18 1.78
N GLY A 257 -52.09 17.81 1.11
CA GLY A 257 -51.80 19.24 1.21
C GLY A 257 -51.04 19.62 2.49
N ILE A 258 -50.41 20.81 2.48
CA ILE A 258 -49.53 21.30 3.56
C ILE A 258 -50.26 21.54 4.91
N ASN A 259 -51.59 21.66 4.86
CA ASN A 259 -52.43 21.79 6.05
C ASN A 259 -52.63 20.47 6.81
N SER A 260 -52.23 19.33 6.22
CA SER A 260 -52.33 18.00 6.84
C SER A 260 -51.18 17.65 7.78
N LEU A 261 -50.14 18.51 7.84
CA LEU A 261 -49.00 18.31 8.72
C LEU A 261 -49.34 18.63 10.17
N SER A 262 -48.92 17.74 11.08
CA SER A 262 -48.89 18.01 12.51
C SER A 262 -47.88 19.11 12.83
N LYS A 263 -48.02 19.71 14.03
CA LYS A 263 -47.08 20.73 14.52
C LYS A 263 -45.63 20.22 14.51
N ALA A 264 -45.40 18.98 14.93
CA ALA A 264 -44.08 18.35 14.95
C ALA A 264 -43.49 18.12 13.54
N GLU A 265 -44.32 17.74 12.56
CA GLU A 265 -43.88 17.57 11.17
C GLU A 265 -43.53 18.93 10.52
N ARG A 266 -44.29 20.00 10.83
CA ARG A 266 -43.96 21.36 10.37
C ARG A 266 -42.64 21.85 10.94
N GLU A 267 -42.42 21.69 12.24
CA GLU A 267 -41.15 22.06 12.89
C GLU A 267 -39.96 21.25 12.34
N LYS A 268 -40.15 19.97 12.00
CA LYS A 268 -39.12 19.17 11.31
C LYS A 268 -38.82 19.70 9.91
N LEU A 269 -39.85 20.00 9.11
CA LEU A 269 -39.70 20.53 7.76
C LEU A 269 -38.97 21.88 7.73
N GLU A 270 -39.31 22.78 8.66
CA GLU A 270 -38.62 24.08 8.81
C GLU A 270 -37.15 23.91 9.18
N ARG A 271 -36.83 23.01 10.13
CA ARG A 271 -35.44 22.69 10.49
C ARG A 271 -34.63 22.15 9.32
N TYR A 272 -35.22 21.30 8.47
CA TYR A 272 -34.55 20.76 7.29
C TYR A 272 -34.35 21.83 6.20
N SER A 273 -35.32 22.73 6.03
CA SER A 273 -35.22 23.87 5.10
C SER A 273 -34.08 24.83 5.46
N GLN A 274 -33.88 25.10 6.75
CA GLN A 274 -32.82 25.99 7.24
C GLN A 274 -31.40 25.43 7.07
N GLN A 275 -31.24 24.11 6.87
CA GLN A 275 -29.92 23.47 6.69
C GLN A 275 -29.46 23.42 5.23
N ILE A 276 -30.30 23.82 4.28
CA ILE A 276 -30.02 23.78 2.84
C ILE A 276 -29.54 25.15 2.31
N ASN A 277 -29.67 26.23 3.11
CA ASN A 277 -29.12 27.57 2.83
C ASN A 277 -27.82 27.81 3.58
#